data_AF-A0A081K582-F1
#
_entry.id   AF-A0A081K582-F1
#
_cell.length_a   1.000
_cell.length_b   1.000
_cell.length_c   1.000
_cell.angle_alpha   90.00
_cell.angle_beta   90.00
_cell.angle_gamma   90.00
#
_symmetry.space_group_name_H-M   'P 1'
#
loop_
_entity.id
_entity.type
_entity.pdbx_description
1 polymer ?
#
loop_
_entity_poly.entity_id
_entity_poly.type
_entity_poly.pdbx_seq_one_letter_code
_entity_poly.pdbx_strand_id
1 'polypeptide(L)'
;MEGATMTGSDLEERVHAINTVNAERRELTLRNFTRETAAVDLAQMSLMHSGSGAQAAAKLLIAMEYGKPFEFQMLLSLDYENRAKADLMIEGYLPHDLWPSRWMSSAGVDGQGLMEKVFDKWK
;
A
#
# COMPACT_ATOMS: atom_id res chain seq x y z
N MET A 1 -33.61 -21.41 -17.61
CA MET A 1 -32.52 -21.12 -16.64
C MET A 1 -32.95 -19.88 -15.89
N GLU A 2 -33.60 -20.07 -14.74
CA GLU A 2 -34.01 -18.96 -13.87
C GLU A 2 -32.75 -18.38 -13.22
N GLY A 3 -32.45 -17.12 -13.53
CA GLY A 3 -31.44 -16.36 -12.81
C GLY A 3 -32.00 -16.04 -11.44
N ALA A 4 -31.45 -16.66 -10.39
CA ALA A 4 -31.79 -16.29 -9.02
C ALA A 4 -31.44 -14.81 -8.80
N THR A 5 -32.46 -13.95 -8.71
CA THR A 5 -32.31 -12.56 -8.28
C THR A 5 -31.94 -12.55 -6.81
N MET A 6 -30.67 -12.25 -6.55
CA MET A 6 -30.12 -12.06 -5.21
C MET A 6 -30.87 -10.92 -4.51
N THR A 7 -31.37 -11.15 -3.29
CA THR A 7 -32.17 -10.16 -2.56
C THR A 7 -31.29 -9.07 -1.93
N GLY A 8 -31.88 -7.95 -1.51
CA GLY A 8 -31.15 -6.89 -0.79
C GLY A 8 -30.49 -7.39 0.49
N SER A 9 -31.14 -8.33 1.20
CA SER A 9 -30.60 -8.98 2.40
C SER A 9 -29.36 -9.83 2.10
N ASP A 10 -29.39 -10.58 0.99
CA ASP A 10 -28.25 -11.43 0.58
C ASP A 10 -27.03 -10.58 0.18
N LEU A 11 -27.25 -9.39 -0.40
CA LEU A 11 -26.18 -8.46 -0.74
C LEU A 11 -25.53 -7.86 0.51
N GLU A 12 -26.33 -7.45 1.49
CA GLU A 12 -25.85 -6.88 2.75
C GLU A 12 -25.01 -7.90 3.54
N GLU A 13 -25.46 -9.15 3.61
CA GLU A 13 -24.72 -10.22 4.28
C GLU A 13 -23.37 -10.49 3.59
N ARG A 14 -23.35 -10.52 2.25
CA ARG A 14 -22.09 -10.67 1.48
C ARG A 14 -21.13 -9.51 1.69
N VAL A 15 -21.62 -8.27 1.69
CA VAL A 15 -20.78 -7.09 1.94
C VAL A 15 -20.22 -7.12 3.36
N HIS A 16 -21.04 -7.50 4.35
CA HIS A 16 -20.58 -7.66 5.73
C HIS A 16 -19.47 -8.72 5.84
N ALA A 17 -19.66 -9.90 5.24
CA ALA A 17 -18.65 -10.96 5.23
C ALA A 17 -17.33 -10.51 4.58
N ILE A 18 -17.40 -9.79 3.45
CA ILE A 18 -16.22 -9.23 2.78
C ILE A 18 -15.50 -8.24 3.69
N ASN A 19 -16.24 -7.35 4.35
CA ASN A 19 -15.66 -6.35 5.25
C ASN A 19 -14.97 -7.00 6.45
N THR A 20 -15.55 -8.05 7.02
CA THR A 20 -14.95 -8.83 8.12
C THR A 20 -13.64 -9.48 7.68
N VAL A 21 -13.63 -10.17 6.54
CA VAL A 21 -12.39 -10.79 6.00
C VAL A 21 -11.33 -9.73 5.71
N ASN A 22 -11.70 -8.59 5.14
CA ASN A 22 -10.76 -7.51 4.85
C ASN A 22 -10.16 -6.92 6.14
N ALA A 23 -10.96 -6.78 7.20
CA ALA A 23 -10.50 -6.30 8.50
C ALA A 23 -9.51 -7.28 9.15
N GLU A 24 -9.79 -8.58 9.11
CA GLU A 24 -8.89 -9.62 9.62
C GLU A 24 -7.55 -9.63 8.88
N ARG A 25 -7.59 -9.52 7.54
CA ARG A 25 -6.36 -9.48 6.75
C ARG A 25 -5.56 -8.21 6.97
N ARG A 26 -6.23 -7.05 7.12
CA ARG A 26 -5.57 -5.80 7.52
C ARG A 26 -4.82 -5.99 8.84
N GLU A 27 -5.49 -6.53 9.84
CA GLU A 27 -4.89 -6.78 11.16
C GLU A 27 -3.72 -7.77 11.10
N LEU A 28 -3.79 -8.76 10.21
CA LEU A 28 -2.67 -9.66 9.96
C LEU A 28 -1.49 -8.91 9.30
N THR A 29 -1.75 -8.04 8.31
CA THR A 29 -0.71 -7.23 7.68
C THR A 29 -0.03 -6.32 8.70
N LEU A 30 -0.80 -5.63 9.54
CA LEU A 30 -0.24 -4.73 10.55
C LEU A 30 0.62 -5.46 11.60
N ARG A 31 0.33 -6.72 11.89
CA ARG A 31 1.13 -7.55 12.81
C ARG A 31 2.40 -8.10 12.18
N ASN A 32 2.37 -8.37 10.87
CA ASN A 32 3.46 -9.04 10.17
C ASN A 32 4.45 -8.09 9.48
N PHE A 33 4.06 -6.83 9.28
CA PHE A 33 4.90 -5.84 8.62
C PHE A 33 5.33 -4.76 9.61
N THR A 34 6.58 -4.33 9.47
CA THR A 34 7.05 -3.08 10.04
C THR A 34 6.99 -2.00 8.96
N ARG A 35 7.22 -0.75 9.34
CA ARG A 35 7.32 0.35 8.38
C ARG A 35 8.42 0.08 7.33
N GLU A 36 9.54 -0.46 7.76
CA GLU A 36 10.69 -0.78 6.92
C GLU A 36 10.32 -1.86 5.89
N THR A 37 9.74 -2.99 6.33
CA THR A 37 9.37 -4.08 5.42
C THR A 37 8.17 -3.73 4.54
N ALA A 38 7.25 -2.89 5.02
CA ALA A 38 6.17 -2.34 4.22
C ALA A 38 6.69 -1.47 3.06
N ALA A 39 7.68 -0.61 3.33
CA ALA A 39 8.31 0.21 2.29
C ALA A 39 9.00 -0.64 1.22
N VAL A 40 9.72 -1.71 1.62
CA VAL A 40 10.33 -2.66 0.70
C VAL A 40 9.28 -3.31 -0.20
N ASP A 41 8.21 -3.82 0.40
CA ASP A 41 7.19 -4.58 -0.32
C ASP A 41 6.41 -3.69 -1.30
N LEU A 42 6.04 -2.46 -0.90
CA LEU A 42 5.41 -1.49 -1.80
C LEU A 42 6.36 -1.05 -2.93
N ALA A 43 7.66 -0.89 -2.66
CA ALA A 43 8.63 -0.58 -3.69
C ALA A 43 8.71 -1.71 -4.72
N GLN A 44 8.84 -2.96 -4.26
CA GLN A 44 8.86 -4.14 -5.13
C GLN A 44 7.56 -4.30 -5.93
N MET A 45 6.41 -4.16 -5.29
CA MET A 45 5.10 -4.20 -5.94
C MET A 45 5.02 -3.15 -7.06
N SER A 46 5.46 -1.92 -6.79
CA SER A 46 5.47 -0.86 -7.79
C SER A 46 6.44 -1.11 -8.95
N LEU A 47 7.53 -1.85 -8.72
CA LEU A 47 8.50 -2.22 -9.75
C LEU A 47 8.01 -3.41 -10.60
N MET A 48 7.31 -4.37 -10.00
CA MET A 48 6.81 -5.58 -10.67
C MET A 48 5.54 -5.34 -11.50
N HIS A 49 4.71 -4.36 -11.11
CA HIS A 49 3.40 -4.15 -11.72
C HIS A 49 3.26 -2.76 -12.34
N SER A 50 2.28 -2.59 -13.24
CA SER A 50 2.01 -1.31 -13.93
C SER A 50 0.56 -0.83 -13.77
N GLY A 51 -0.18 -1.40 -12.81
CA GLY A 51 -1.58 -1.03 -12.52
C GLY A 51 -1.71 0.21 -11.62
N SER A 52 -2.95 0.63 -11.38
CA SER A 52 -3.28 1.80 -10.55
C SER A 52 -2.76 1.67 -9.11
N GLY A 53 -2.85 0.48 -8.51
CA GLY A 53 -2.27 0.21 -7.19
C GLY A 53 -0.74 0.36 -7.17
N ALA A 54 -0.06 -0.08 -8.22
CA ALA A 54 1.39 0.04 -8.36
C ALA A 54 1.83 1.50 -8.50
N GLN A 55 1.07 2.27 -9.27
CA GLN A 55 1.27 3.71 -9.40
C GLN A 55 1.03 4.43 -8.06
N ALA A 56 -0.02 4.06 -7.32
CA ALA A 56 -0.31 4.64 -6.01
C ALA A 56 0.82 4.37 -5.01
N ALA A 57 1.32 3.13 -4.96
CA ALA A 57 2.48 2.75 -4.14
C ALA A 57 3.74 3.55 -4.51
N ALA A 58 4.07 3.65 -5.81
CA ALA A 58 5.21 4.42 -6.29
C ALA A 58 5.11 5.90 -5.92
N LYS A 59 3.96 6.53 -6.20
CA LYS A 59 3.77 7.96 -5.91
C LYS A 59 3.80 8.25 -4.42
N LEU A 60 3.33 7.35 -3.56
CA LEU A 60 3.47 7.48 -2.11
C LEU A 60 4.95 7.47 -1.71
N LEU A 61 5.72 6.48 -2.17
CA LEU A 61 7.15 6.36 -1.88
C LEU A 61 7.93 7.59 -2.35
N ILE A 62 7.70 8.02 -3.60
CA ILE A 62 8.35 9.20 -4.19
C ILE A 62 7.97 10.48 -3.41
N ALA A 63 6.71 10.62 -3.02
CA ALA A 63 6.25 11.77 -2.25
C ALA A 63 6.95 11.86 -0.90
N MET A 64 7.10 10.74 -0.21
CA MET A 64 7.79 10.68 1.08
C MET A 64 9.29 10.94 0.91
N GLU A 65 9.96 10.25 -0.01
CA GLU A 65 11.41 10.34 -0.24
C GLU A 65 11.87 11.74 -0.67
N TYR A 66 11.12 12.38 -1.56
CA TYR A 66 11.53 13.63 -2.21
C TYR A 66 10.70 14.84 -1.78
N GLY A 67 9.90 14.70 -0.72
CA GLY A 67 9.02 15.76 -0.20
C GLY A 67 8.05 16.31 -1.24
N LYS A 68 7.47 15.45 -2.08
CA LYS A 68 6.50 15.85 -3.11
C LYS A 68 5.07 15.79 -2.57
N PRO A 69 4.14 16.60 -3.10
CA PRO A 69 2.72 16.43 -2.81
C PRO A 69 2.22 15.03 -3.21
N PHE A 70 1.32 14.47 -2.41
CA PHE A 70 0.67 13.19 -2.67
C PHE A 70 -0.86 13.33 -2.66
N GLU A 71 -1.51 12.75 -3.66
CA GLU A 71 -2.97 12.71 -3.76
C GLU A 71 -3.51 11.54 -2.93
N PHE A 72 -4.01 11.82 -1.72
CA PHE A 72 -4.51 10.80 -0.79
C PHE A 72 -5.59 9.86 -1.38
N GLN A 73 -6.38 10.34 -2.35
CA GLN A 73 -7.37 9.52 -3.05
C GLN A 73 -6.74 8.33 -3.80
N MET A 74 -5.47 8.44 -4.22
CA MET A 74 -4.78 7.34 -4.90
C MET A 74 -4.66 6.09 -4.02
N LEU A 75 -4.65 6.25 -2.70
CA LEU A 75 -4.63 5.11 -1.79
C LEU A 75 -5.88 4.23 -1.91
N LEU A 76 -6.97 4.71 -2.51
CA LEU A 76 -8.17 3.92 -2.80
C LEU A 76 -7.95 2.91 -3.93
N SER A 77 -6.85 3.04 -4.69
CA SER A 77 -6.46 2.08 -5.74
C SER A 77 -5.64 0.91 -5.21
N LEU A 78 -5.24 0.94 -3.94
CA LEU A 78 -4.55 -0.17 -3.29
C LEU A 78 -5.58 -1.21 -2.83
N ASP A 79 -5.24 -2.48 -2.96
CA ASP A 79 -5.95 -3.53 -2.23
C ASP A 79 -5.78 -3.35 -0.72
N TYR A 80 -6.54 -4.11 0.06
CA TYR A 80 -6.59 -3.96 1.51
C TYR A 80 -5.23 -4.22 2.19
N GLU A 81 -4.37 -5.11 1.65
CA GLU A 81 -3.04 -5.41 2.24
C GLU A 81 -2.06 -4.28 1.97
N ASN A 82 -2.01 -3.83 0.71
CA ASN A 82 -1.12 -2.77 0.32
C ASN A 82 -1.56 -1.43 0.90
N ARG A 83 -2.87 -1.24 1.12
CA ARG A 83 -3.39 -0.11 1.88
C ARG A 83 -2.94 -0.15 3.34
N ALA A 84 -2.97 -1.31 4.00
CA ALA A 84 -2.47 -1.45 5.37
C ALA A 84 -0.96 -1.16 5.47
N LYS A 85 -0.16 -1.58 4.48
CA LYS A 85 1.27 -1.22 4.38
C LYS A 85 1.49 0.28 4.20
N ALA A 86 0.67 0.92 3.38
CA ALA A 86 0.69 2.38 3.21
C ALA A 86 0.30 3.09 4.52
N ASP A 87 -0.70 2.58 5.25
CA ASP A 87 -1.07 3.11 6.56
C ASP A 87 0.10 3.05 7.54
N LEU A 88 0.87 1.94 7.61
CA LEU A 88 2.08 1.83 8.47
C LEU A 88 3.13 2.90 8.16
N MET A 89 3.31 3.24 6.88
CA MET A 89 4.24 4.28 6.46
C MET A 89 3.74 5.67 6.85
N ILE A 90 2.42 5.89 6.79
CA ILE A 90 1.78 7.18 7.08
C ILE A 90 1.59 7.41 8.60
N GLU A 91 1.27 6.38 9.39
CA GLU A 91 1.04 6.51 10.85
C GLU A 91 2.30 6.98 11.60
N GLY A 92 3.49 6.74 11.04
CA GLY A 92 4.79 7.21 11.55
C GLY A 92 5.23 8.58 11.03
N TYR A 93 4.32 9.44 10.55
CA TYR A 93 4.64 10.74 9.92
C TYR A 93 5.28 11.73 10.89
N LEU A 94 6.58 11.60 11.11
CA LEU A 94 7.42 12.66 11.64
C LEU A 94 8.04 13.37 10.43
N PRO A 95 7.84 14.70 10.25
CA PRO A 95 8.33 15.42 9.07
C PRO A 95 9.84 15.26 8.78
N HIS A 96 10.63 14.88 9.79
CA HIS A 96 12.08 14.68 9.69
C HIS A 96 12.50 13.22 9.47
N ASP A 97 11.56 12.28 9.40
CA ASP A 97 11.82 10.84 9.28
C ASP A 97 11.22 10.23 7.99
N LEU A 98 10.67 11.04 7.08
CA LEU A 98 10.07 10.56 5.83
C LEU A 98 11.15 10.18 4.82
N TRP A 99 11.78 9.02 5.03
CA TRP A 99 12.88 8.59 4.19
C TRP A 99 12.79 7.08 3.88
N PRO A 100 11.89 6.67 2.96
CA PRO A 100 11.72 5.27 2.57
C PRO A 100 13.01 4.54 2.25
N SER A 101 13.96 5.16 1.55
CA SER A 101 15.27 4.54 1.26
C SER A 101 16.03 4.18 2.54
N ARG A 102 15.98 5.01 3.59
CA ARG A 102 16.60 4.70 4.89
C ARG A 102 15.89 3.58 5.62
N TRP A 103 14.56 3.58 5.64
CA TRP A 103 13.78 2.52 6.26
C TRP A 103 14.07 1.17 5.59
N MET A 104 14.07 1.14 4.26
CA MET A 104 14.45 -0.05 3.49
C MET A 104 15.89 -0.50 3.78
N SER A 105 16.82 0.45 3.94
CA SER A 105 18.19 0.15 4.35
C SER A 105 18.26 -0.48 5.75
N SER A 106 17.43 -0.04 6.69
CA SER A 106 17.28 -0.65 8.01
C SER A 106 16.67 -2.06 7.95
N ALA A 107 15.87 -2.38 6.93
CA ALA A 107 15.43 -3.75 6.64
C ALA A 107 16.50 -4.61 5.94
N GLY A 108 17.70 -4.09 5.69
CA GLY A 108 18.81 -4.84 5.12
C GLY A 108 18.82 -4.93 3.60
N VAL A 109 18.10 -4.05 2.89
CA VAL A 109 18.13 -3.97 1.41
C VAL A 109 18.75 -2.65 0.94
N ASP A 110 19.23 -2.58 -0.31
CA ASP A 110 19.67 -1.32 -0.92
C ASP A 110 18.49 -0.39 -1.20
N GLY A 111 18.08 0.38 -0.19
CA GLY A 111 16.91 1.24 -0.26
C GLY A 111 17.09 2.43 -1.21
N GLN A 112 18.31 2.95 -1.34
CA GLN A 112 18.62 4.04 -2.27
C GLN A 112 18.48 3.54 -3.72
N GLY A 113 19.13 2.42 -4.05
CA GLY A 113 19.02 1.83 -5.39
C GLY A 113 17.60 1.36 -5.73
N LEU A 114 16.79 0.94 -4.74
CA LEU A 114 15.37 0.68 -4.95
C LEU A 114 14.58 1.95 -5.26
N MET A 115 14.77 3.02 -4.48
CA MET A 115 14.08 4.29 -4.72
C MET A 115 14.44 4.93 -6.06
N GLU A 116 15.70 4.83 -6.49
CA GLU A 116 16.13 5.26 -7.83
C GLU A 116 15.37 4.52 -8.93
N LYS A 117 15.24 3.19 -8.82
CA LYS A 117 14.47 2.39 -9.78
C LYS A 117 12.98 2.75 -9.77
N VAL A 118 12.40 2.97 -8.59
CA VAL A 118 10.99 3.38 -8.46
C VAL A 118 10.79 4.74 -9.13
N PHE A 119 11.67 5.69 -8.84
CA PHE A 119 11.63 7.03 -9.43
C PHE A 119 11.77 6.97 -10.95
N ASP A 120 12.75 6.23 -11.48
CA ASP A 120 12.96 6.12 -12.92
C ASP A 120 11.79 5.48 -13.67
N LYS A 121 11.11 4.52 -13.05
CA LYS A 121 9.94 3.87 -13.65
C LYS A 121 8.70 4.77 -13.69
N TRP A 122 8.53 5.63 -12.69
CA TRP A 122 7.25 6.33 -12.44
C TRP A 122 7.32 7.86 -12.50
N LYS A 123 8.47 8.43 -12.91
CA LYS A 123 8.64 9.87 -13.17
C LYS A 123 7.75 10.38 -14.31
#